data_AF-A0A7U9SGC6-F1
#
_entry.id   AF-A0A7U9SGC6-F1
#
_cell.length_a   1.000
_cell.length_b   1.000
_cell.length_c   1.000
_cell.angle_alpha   90.00
_cell.angle_beta   90.00
_cell.angle_gamma   90.00
#
_symmetry.space_group_name_H-M   'P 1'
#
loop_
_entity.id
_entity.type
_entity.pdbx_description
1 polymer ?
#
loop_
_entity_poly.entity_id
_entity_poly.type
_entity_poly.pdbx_seq_one_letter_code
_entity_poly.pdbx_strand_id
1 'polypeptide(L)'
;MIAAVWVLLDFKEAVVYHTSGEFPVKLHFFSKNEAYEIIYVGLEQEILISHVLNSLPADDTNRLVILESEQQASRLSLDRVTAYCLVSPGGTVNYYQKAKETR
;
A
#
# COMPACT_ATOMS: atom_id res chain seq x y z
N MET A 1 -3.08 -3.54 11.58
CA MET A 1 -1.86 -4.38 11.56
C MET A 1 -2.08 -5.69 10.80
N ILE A 2 -3.15 -6.45 11.07
CA ILE A 2 -3.43 -7.71 10.35
C ILE A 2 -3.74 -7.54 8.85
N ALA A 3 -4.34 -6.40 8.45
CA ALA A 3 -4.67 -6.13 7.05
C ALA A 3 -3.47 -6.20 6.10
N ALA A 4 -2.28 -5.76 6.55
CA ALA A 4 -1.06 -5.84 5.75
C ALA A 4 -0.61 -7.29 5.53
N VAL A 5 -0.86 -8.18 6.49
CA VAL A 5 -0.58 -9.61 6.35
C VAL A 5 -1.50 -10.25 5.34
N TRP A 6 -2.79 -9.88 5.32
CA TRP A 6 -3.72 -10.37 4.30
C TRP A 6 -3.28 -10.01 2.88
N VAL A 7 -2.88 -8.75 2.67
CA VAL A 7 -2.32 -8.32 1.37
C VAL A 7 -1.05 -9.09 1.03
N LEU A 8 -0.16 -9.37 1.99
CA LEU A 8 1.04 -10.17 1.75
C LEU A 8 0.70 -11.62 1.35
N LEU A 9 -0.32 -12.22 1.96
CA LEU A 9 -0.71 -13.61 1.72
C LEU A 9 -1.23 -13.86 0.29
N ASP A 10 -1.76 -12.85 -0.38
CA ASP A 10 -2.11 -12.95 -1.82
C ASP A 10 -0.88 -13.15 -2.71
N PHE A 11 0.32 -12.83 -2.20
CA PHE A 11 1.60 -13.04 -2.90
C PHE A 11 2.38 -14.26 -2.39
N LYS A 12 1.80 -15.09 -1.49
CA LYS A 12 2.53 -16.12 -0.73
C LYS A 12 3.46 -17.03 -1.55
N GLU A 13 3.06 -17.40 -2.77
CA GLU A 13 3.85 -18.30 -3.63
C GLU A 13 5.05 -17.61 -4.29
N ALA A 14 5.03 -16.28 -4.37
CA ALA A 14 6.03 -15.47 -5.08
C ALA A 14 6.92 -14.62 -4.15
N VAL A 15 6.54 -14.48 -2.88
CA VAL A 15 7.32 -13.74 -1.87
C VAL A 15 8.62 -14.47 -1.59
N VAL A 16 9.74 -13.77 -1.73
CA VAL A 16 11.08 -14.28 -1.41
C VAL A 16 11.43 -14.01 0.05
N TYR A 17 11.13 -12.80 0.53
CA TYR A 17 11.30 -12.42 1.93
C TYR A 17 10.36 -11.26 2.28
N HIS A 18 10.15 -11.04 3.58
CA HIS A 18 9.43 -9.90 4.12
C HIS A 18 10.08 -9.40 5.41
N THR A 19 9.85 -8.14 5.75
CA THR A 19 10.28 -7.52 7.01
C THR A 19 9.24 -6.51 7.48
N SER A 20 9.22 -6.20 8.77
CA SER A 20 8.47 -5.06 9.29
C SER A 20 8.94 -3.76 8.64
N GLY A 21 8.01 -2.84 8.40
CA GLY A 21 8.30 -1.49 7.94
C GLY A 21 8.35 -0.48 9.09
N GLU A 22 8.99 0.64 8.82
CA GLU A 22 8.97 1.83 9.67
C GLU A 22 7.91 2.82 9.19
N PHE A 23 7.39 3.63 10.11
CA PHE A 23 6.32 4.57 9.80
C PHE A 23 6.65 5.43 8.56
N PRO A 24 5.75 5.54 7.56
CA PRO A 24 4.35 5.08 7.56
C PRO A 24 4.12 3.64 7.06
N VAL A 25 5.17 2.95 6.62
CA VAL A 25 5.12 1.59 6.08
C VAL A 25 4.84 0.58 7.20
N LYS A 26 4.03 -0.44 6.90
CA LYS A 26 3.73 -1.54 7.82
C LYS A 26 4.57 -2.77 7.54
N LEU A 27 4.83 -3.05 6.27
CA LEU A 27 5.53 -4.24 5.84
C LEU A 27 6.25 -3.97 4.52
N HIS A 28 7.48 -4.47 4.39
CA HIS A 28 8.18 -4.57 3.12
C HIS A 28 8.25 -6.04 2.71
N PHE A 29 8.13 -6.30 1.42
CA PHE A 29 8.38 -7.63 0.87
C PHE A 29 8.98 -7.55 -0.51
N PHE A 30 9.68 -8.61 -0.89
CA PHE A 30 10.27 -8.73 -2.22
C PHE A 30 9.62 -9.89 -2.96
N SER A 31 9.19 -9.65 -4.19
CA SER A 31 8.51 -10.63 -5.02
C SER A 31 8.85 -10.39 -6.49
N LYS A 32 9.14 -11.45 -7.24
CA LYS A 32 9.40 -11.39 -8.69
C LYS A 32 10.38 -10.28 -9.12
N ASN A 33 11.48 -10.13 -8.38
CA ASN A 33 12.53 -9.13 -8.66
C ASN A 33 12.12 -7.66 -8.45
N GLU A 34 11.03 -7.42 -7.72
CA GLU A 34 10.52 -6.10 -7.37
C GLU A 34 10.34 -5.97 -5.85
N ALA A 35 10.65 -4.79 -5.32
CA ALA A 35 10.39 -4.43 -3.94
C ALA A 35 8.98 -3.86 -3.81
N TYR A 36 8.27 -4.26 -2.76
CA TYR A 36 6.95 -3.78 -2.42
C TYR A 36 6.90 -3.26 -0.98
N GLU A 37 6.12 -2.22 -0.78
CA GLU A 37 5.78 -1.71 0.55
C GLU A 37 4.26 -1.64 0.73
N ILE A 38 3.81 -2.08 1.91
CA ILE A 38 2.40 -2.05 2.30
C ILE A 38 2.20 -0.94 3.31
N ILE A 39 1.35 0.01 2.97
CA ILE A 39 1.02 1.16 3.80
C ILE A 39 -0.45 1.04 4.21
N TYR A 40 -0.77 1.38 5.45
CA TYR A 40 -2.15 1.46 5.93
C TYR A 40 -2.50 2.91 6.21
N VAL A 41 -3.60 3.39 5.63
CA VAL A 41 -4.10 4.75 5.81
C VAL A 41 -5.43 4.68 6.54
N GLY A 42 -5.41 5.00 7.83
CA GLY A 42 -6.66 5.15 8.59
C GLY A 42 -7.45 6.37 8.12
N LEU A 43 -8.75 6.39 8.43
CA LEU A 43 -9.58 7.57 8.17
C LEU A 43 -8.92 8.82 8.76
N GLU A 44 -8.99 9.92 8.01
CA GLU A 44 -8.45 11.25 8.37
C GLU A 44 -6.91 11.34 8.42
N GLN A 45 -6.19 10.26 8.12
CA GLN A 45 -4.73 10.27 8.04
C GLN A 45 -4.20 10.54 6.63
N GLU A 46 -5.07 10.72 5.63
CA GLU A 46 -4.70 10.79 4.22
C GLU A 46 -3.70 11.93 3.94
N ILE A 47 -3.92 13.10 4.56
CA ILE A 47 -3.06 14.28 4.39
C ILE A 47 -1.69 14.02 5.01
N LEU A 48 -1.64 13.50 6.24
CA LEU A 48 -0.39 13.20 6.95
C LEU A 48 0.43 12.17 6.16
N ILE A 49 -0.19 11.07 5.77
CA ILE A 49 0.49 9.99 5.05
C ILE A 49 0.95 10.47 3.67
N SER A 50 0.13 11.26 2.97
CA SER A 50 0.53 11.87 1.69
C SER A 50 1.75 12.77 1.84
N HIS A 51 1.76 13.64 2.86
CA HIS A 51 2.88 14.53 3.11
C HIS A 51 4.17 13.75 3.41
N VAL A 52 4.10 12.76 4.31
CA VAL A 52 5.26 11.94 4.67
C VAL A 52 5.79 11.17 3.46
N LEU A 53 4.95 10.46 2.73
CA LEU A 53 5.37 9.63 1.60
C LEU A 53 5.93 10.44 0.42
N ASN A 54 5.46 11.67 0.23
CA ASN A 54 5.99 12.58 -0.80
C ASN A 54 7.28 13.29 -0.36
N SER A 55 7.55 13.35 0.94
CA SER A 55 8.82 13.89 1.48
C SER A 55 9.96 12.88 1.47
N LEU A 56 9.62 11.58 1.41
CA LEU A 56 10.61 10.50 1.33
C LEU A 56 11.19 10.41 -0.09
N PRO A 57 12.45 9.97 -0.23
CA PRO A 57 13.02 9.68 -1.54
C PRO A 57 12.14 8.72 -2.33
N ALA A 58 11.99 8.99 -3.63
CA ALA A 58 11.24 8.13 -4.51
C ALA A 58 12.09 6.91 -4.88
N ASP A 59 12.18 5.95 -3.96
CA ASP A 59 12.82 4.65 -4.21
C ASP A 59 12.01 3.86 -5.26
N ASP A 60 12.66 2.88 -5.89
CA ASP A 60 12.05 1.95 -6.86
C ASP A 60 11.18 0.87 -6.18
N THR A 61 10.35 1.28 -5.21
CA THR A 61 9.48 0.39 -4.45
C THR A 61 8.02 0.58 -4.87
N ASN A 62 7.35 -0.53 -5.18
CA ASN A 62 5.94 -0.58 -5.51
C ASN A 62 5.07 -0.40 -4.26
N ARG A 63 4.11 0.54 -4.30
CA ARG A 63 3.26 0.87 -3.14
C ARG A 63 1.90 0.19 -3.23
N LEU A 64 1.59 -0.64 -2.23
CA LEU A 64 0.26 -1.18 -1.98
C LEU A 64 -0.35 -0.44 -0.78
N VAL A 65 -1.42 0.33 -1.02
CA VAL A 65 -2.00 1.22 -0.01
C VAL A 65 -3.34 0.69 0.46
N ILE A 66 -3.41 0.24 1.70
CA ILE A 66 -4.65 -0.23 2.34
C ILE A 66 -5.45 0.97 2.85
N LEU A 67 -6.72 0.99 2.47
CA LEU A 67 -7.72 1.97 2.90
C LEU A 67 -8.79 1.27 3.74
N GLU A 68 -9.50 2.06 4.55
CA GLU A 68 -10.74 1.67 5.22
C GLU A 68 -11.97 1.88 4.32
N SER A 69 -11.90 2.81 3.35
CA SER A 69 -12.98 3.05 2.39
C SER A 69 -12.51 3.63 1.06
N GLU A 70 -13.25 3.36 -0.01
CA GLU A 70 -12.93 3.83 -1.37
C GLU A 70 -12.85 5.37 -1.48
N GLN A 71 -13.67 6.10 -0.71
CA GLN A 71 -13.69 7.57 -0.78
C GLN A 71 -12.35 8.18 -0.32
N GLN A 72 -11.56 7.47 0.50
CA GLN A 72 -10.25 7.94 0.95
C GLN A 72 -9.27 8.08 -0.21
N ALA A 73 -9.40 7.24 -1.26
CA ALA A 73 -8.50 7.27 -2.40
C ALA A 73 -8.50 8.65 -3.09
N SER A 74 -9.65 9.34 -3.12
CA SER A 74 -9.77 10.69 -3.69
C SER A 74 -9.06 11.78 -2.87
N ARG A 75 -8.80 11.52 -1.59
CA ARG A 75 -8.12 12.44 -0.66
C ARG A 75 -6.61 12.17 -0.58
N LEU A 76 -6.14 11.06 -1.15
CA LEU A 76 -4.73 10.69 -1.18
C LEU A 76 -4.02 11.26 -2.41
N SER A 77 -3.08 12.16 -2.15
CA SER A 77 -2.19 12.68 -3.18
C SER A 77 -0.85 11.94 -3.10
N LEU A 78 -0.84 10.71 -3.60
CA LEU A 78 0.34 9.85 -3.63
C LEU A 78 0.78 9.58 -5.06
N ASP A 79 2.08 9.74 -5.29
CA ASP A 79 2.74 9.25 -6.50
C ASP A 79 3.08 7.75 -6.36
N ARG A 80 3.14 7.08 -7.52
CA ARG A 80 3.62 5.69 -7.66
C ARG A 80 2.86 4.66 -6.81
N VAL A 81 1.55 4.85 -6.63
CA VAL A 81 0.68 3.81 -6.06
C VAL A 81 0.44 2.72 -7.11
N THR A 82 0.89 1.50 -6.80
CA THR A 82 0.65 0.33 -7.65
C THR A 82 -0.81 -0.12 -7.54
N ALA A 83 -1.35 -0.16 -6.33
CA ALA A 83 -2.77 -0.44 -6.08
C ALA A 83 -3.24 0.08 -4.72
N TYR A 84 -4.51 0.47 -4.65
CA TYR A 84 -5.26 0.61 -3.40
C TYR A 84 -5.92 -0.71 -3.04
N CYS A 85 -5.96 -1.01 -1.74
CA CYS A 85 -6.46 -2.27 -1.20
C CYS A 85 -7.57 -2.00 -0.18
N LEU A 86 -8.69 -2.70 -0.27
CA LEU A 86 -9.69 -2.77 0.80
C LEU A 86 -9.67 -4.18 1.37
N VAL A 87 -9.45 -4.28 2.68
CA VAL A 87 -9.38 -5.58 3.36
C VAL A 87 -10.62 -5.74 4.23
N SER A 88 -11.44 -6.73 3.91
CA SER A 88 -12.61 -7.07 4.72
C SER A 88 -12.20 -7.67 6.06
N PRO A 89 -13.07 -7.65 7.08
CA PRO A 89 -12.80 -8.32 8.37
C PRO A 89 -12.50 -9.82 8.23
N GLY A 90 -13.03 -10.47 7.19
CA GLY A 90 -12.77 -11.89 6.88
C GLY A 90 -11.46 -12.16 6.15
N GLY A 91 -10.65 -11.12 5.85
CA GLY A 91 -9.36 -11.26 5.20
C GLY A 91 -9.38 -11.23 3.67
N THR A 92 -10.56 -11.11 3.04
CA THR A 92 -10.67 -10.89 1.58
C THR A 92 -10.11 -9.52 1.22
N VAL A 93 -9.24 -9.46 0.22
CA VAL A 93 -8.61 -8.24 -0.30
C VAL A 93 -9.20 -7.89 -1.66
N ASN A 94 -9.63 -6.64 -1.83
CA ASN A 94 -10.03 -6.07 -3.12
C ASN A 94 -9.00 -5.04 -3.57
N TYR A 95 -8.54 -5.16 -4.81
CA TYR A 95 -7.52 -4.28 -5.38
C TYR A 95 -8.13 -3.32 -6.41
N TYR A 96 -7.74 -2.05 -6.33
CA TYR A 96 -8.17 -0.99 -7.23
C TYR A 96 -6.94 -0.22 -7.72
N GLN A 97 -6.78 -0.08 -9.03
CA GLN A 97 -5.71 0.74 -9.58
C GLN A 97 -6.19 2.19 -9.72
N LYS A 98 -5.36 3.15 -9.30
CA LYS A 98 -5.57 4.54 -9.71
C LYS A 98 -5.42 4.57 -11.22
N ALA A 99 -6.46 5.00 -11.95
CA ALA A 99 -6.34 5.21 -13.39
C ALA A 99 -5.14 6.15 -13.60
N LYS A 100 -4.14 5.69 -14.35
CA LYS A 100 -3.01 6.55 -14.74
C LYS A 100 -3.61 7.67 -15.59
N GLU A 101 -3.71 8.88 -15.04
CA GLU A 101 -3.94 10.07 -15.87
C GLU A 101 -2.78 10.14 -16.85
N THR A 102 -3.09 9.86 -18.11
CA THR A 102 -2.14 9.93 -19.21
C THR A 102 -1.90 11.42 -19.44
N ARG A 103 -0.72 11.90 -19.04
CA ARG A 103 -0.30 13.28 -19.29
C ARG A 103 0.54 13.35 -20.57
#